data_AF-A0A8J5H0P9-F1
#
_entry.id   AF-A0A8J5H0P9-F1
#
_cell.length_a   1.000
_cell.length_b   1.000
_cell.length_c   1.000
_cell.angle_alpha   90.00
_cell.angle_beta   90.00
_cell.angle_gamma   90.00
#
_symmetry.space_group_name_H-M   'P 1'
#
loop_
_entity.id
_entity.type
_entity.pdbx_description
1 polymer ?
#
loop_
_entity_poly.entity_id
_entity_poly.type
_entity_poly.pdbx_seq_one_letter_code
_entity_poly.pdbx_strand_id
1 'polypeptide(L)'
;MHLYNAWLPPAVAAETRRETESFAAVVRSVKETWRQDDPDSVFATLKWIAVIEVFVKAKSEVSPEDVRELLVFGLDLFHSSQNKLHVQVMMRMIILKFMILKGNAIQYVLV
;
A
#
# COMPACT_ATOMS: atom_id res chain seq x y z
N MET A 1 -8.37 -9.55 -12.90
CA MET A 1 -7.03 -9.93 -13.38
C MET A 1 -6.55 -8.89 -14.38
N HIS A 2 -5.31 -8.38 -14.29
CA HIS A 2 -4.82 -7.35 -15.23
C HIS A 2 -4.75 -7.91 -16.66
N LEU A 3 -5.15 -7.11 -17.67
CA LEU A 3 -5.33 -7.58 -19.06
C LEU A 3 -4.10 -8.29 -19.62
N TYR A 4 -2.90 -7.79 -19.31
CA TYR A 4 -1.64 -8.36 -19.81
C TYR A 4 -1.18 -9.61 -19.06
N ASN A 5 -1.76 -9.95 -17.90
CA ASN A 5 -1.38 -11.17 -17.17
C ASN A 5 -1.78 -12.42 -17.96
N ALA A 6 -2.74 -12.31 -18.89
CA ALA A 6 -3.12 -13.38 -19.81
C ALA A 6 -2.02 -13.74 -20.83
N TRP A 7 -1.00 -12.88 -21.01
CA TRP A 7 0.12 -13.11 -21.93
C TRP A 7 1.38 -13.63 -21.23
N LEU A 8 1.32 -13.83 -19.91
CA LEU A 8 2.45 -14.37 -19.15
C LEU A 8 2.58 -15.88 -19.37
N PRO A 9 3.79 -16.45 -19.24
CA PRO A 9 3.98 -17.90 -19.20
C PRO A 9 3.06 -18.52 -18.14
N PRO A 10 2.45 -19.70 -18.39
CA PRO A 10 1.41 -20.26 -17.51
C PRO A 10 1.80 -20.35 -16.04
N ALA A 11 3.05 -20.72 -15.75
CA ALA A 11 3.58 -20.76 -14.38
C ALA A 11 3.57 -19.39 -13.70
N VAL A 12 3.92 -18.33 -14.43
CA VAL A 12 3.93 -16.95 -13.92
C VAL A 12 2.51 -16.42 -13.77
N ALA A 13 1.63 -16.70 -14.74
CA ALA A 13 0.22 -16.31 -14.66
C ALA A 13 -0.49 -16.93 -13.44
N ALA A 14 -0.14 -18.18 -13.09
CA ALA A 14 -0.67 -18.84 -11.90
C ALA A 14 -0.29 -18.11 -10.60
N GLU A 15 0.94 -17.62 -10.48
CA GLU A 15 1.39 -16.86 -9.31
C GLU A 15 0.67 -15.52 -9.16
N THR A 16 0.22 -14.89 -10.26
CA THR A 16 -0.52 -13.60 -10.17
C THR A 16 -1.83 -13.72 -9.36
N ARG A 17 -2.38 -14.93 -9.20
CA ARG A 17 -3.58 -15.16 -8.36
C ARG A 17 -3.31 -14.92 -6.87
N ARG A 18 -2.04 -14.96 -6.46
CA ARG A 18 -1.61 -14.74 -5.07
C ARG A 18 -1.31 -13.27 -4.78
N GLU A 19 -1.41 -12.38 -5.77
CA GLU A 19 -1.13 -10.95 -5.58
C GLU A 19 -2.04 -10.32 -4.53
N THR A 20 -3.32 -10.71 -4.50
CA THR A 20 -4.27 -10.21 -3.49
C THR A 20 -3.87 -10.61 -2.08
N GLU A 21 -3.57 -11.90 -1.85
CA GLU A 21 -3.10 -12.41 -0.56
C GLU A 21 -1.75 -11.78 -0.15
N SER A 22 -0.84 -11.66 -1.11
CA SER A 22 0.48 -11.03 -0.90
C SER A 22 0.34 -9.57 -0.50
N PHE A 23 -0.58 -8.83 -1.12
CA PHE A 23 -0.86 -7.45 -0.76
C PHE A 23 -1.43 -7.34 0.65
N ALA A 24 -2.41 -8.18 1.02
CA ALA A 24 -2.96 -8.24 2.37
C ALA A 24 -1.88 -8.49 3.44
N ALA A 25 -0.93 -9.39 3.14
CA ALA A 25 0.21 -9.65 4.01
C ALA A 25 1.15 -8.43 4.16
N VAL A 26 1.35 -7.66 3.08
CA VAL A 26 2.11 -6.41 3.13
C VAL A 26 1.39 -5.37 3.98
N VAL A 27 0.08 -5.17 3.81
CA VAL A 27 -0.72 -4.23 4.62
C VAL A 27 -0.61 -4.57 6.11
N ARG A 28 -0.75 -5.85 6.47
CA ARG A 28 -0.56 -6.31 7.85
C ARG A 28 0.84 -6.01 8.37
N SER A 29 1.87 -6.36 7.60
CA SER A 29 3.27 -6.18 7.99
C SER A 29 3.64 -4.70 8.18
N VAL A 30 3.08 -3.81 7.35
CA VAL A 30 3.24 -2.36 7.48
C VAL A 30 2.67 -1.88 8.80
N LYS A 31 1.43 -2.29 9.13
CA LYS A 31 0.75 -1.94 10.38
C LYS A 31 1.51 -2.42 11.61
N GLU A 32 1.99 -3.67 11.58
CA GLU A 32 2.77 -4.27 12.68
C GLU A 32 4.16 -3.64 12.86
N THR A 33 4.69 -2.97 11.84
CA THR A 33 5.98 -2.28 11.92
C THR A 33 5.89 -0.99 12.73
N TRP A 34 4.73 -0.32 12.74
CA TRP A 34 4.53 0.90 13.50
C TRP A 34 4.11 0.59 14.94
N ARG A 35 4.75 1.29 15.88
CA ARG A 35 4.55 1.13 17.31
C ARG A 35 4.25 2.49 17.93
N GLN A 36 3.11 2.63 18.58
CA GLN A 36 2.71 3.91 19.18
C GLN A 36 3.60 4.31 20.37
N ASP A 37 4.17 3.33 21.06
CA ASP A 37 5.11 3.49 22.17
C ASP A 37 6.52 3.90 21.73
N ASP A 38 6.84 3.75 20.45
CA ASP A 38 8.11 4.15 19.85
C ASP A 38 7.85 5.13 18.69
N PRO A 39 7.92 6.45 18.94
CA PRO A 39 7.70 7.46 17.91
C PRO A 39 8.62 7.32 16.68
N ASP A 40 9.79 6.69 16.81
CA ASP A 40 10.77 6.55 15.72
C ASP A 40 10.56 5.26 14.92
N SER A 41 9.73 4.32 15.41
CA SER A 41 9.28 3.15 14.67
C SER A 41 8.66 3.50 13.31
N VAL A 42 8.17 4.73 13.18
CA VAL A 42 7.61 5.24 11.93
C VAL A 42 8.62 5.20 10.77
N PHE A 43 9.92 5.38 11.03
CA PHE A 43 10.95 5.26 10.01
C PHE A 43 11.09 3.82 9.50
N ALA A 44 10.83 2.82 10.34
CA ALA A 44 10.87 1.42 9.94
C ALA A 44 9.77 1.08 8.92
N THR A 45 8.67 1.86 8.87
CA THR A 45 7.62 1.68 7.85
C THR A 45 8.09 2.04 6.45
N LEU A 46 9.11 2.91 6.31
CA LEU A 46 9.60 3.38 5.01
C LEU A 46 10.16 2.27 4.14
N LYS A 47 10.63 1.15 4.73
CA LYS A 47 11.12 0.00 3.97
C LYS A 47 10.03 -0.63 3.07
N TRP A 48 8.77 -0.50 3.47
CA TRP A 48 7.64 -1.08 2.74
C TRP A 48 7.22 -0.27 1.53
N ILE A 49 7.69 0.97 1.39
CA ILE A 49 7.36 1.86 0.28
C ILE A 49 7.71 1.21 -1.05
N ALA A 50 8.93 0.70 -1.17
CA ALA A 50 9.39 0.06 -2.41
C ALA A 50 8.54 -1.18 -2.75
N VAL A 51 8.16 -1.96 -1.74
CA VAL A 51 7.30 -3.15 -1.90
C VAL A 51 5.91 -2.75 -2.38
N ILE A 52 5.30 -1.77 -1.73
CA ILE A 52 3.99 -1.22 -2.09
C ILE A 52 4.00 -0.65 -3.52
N GLU A 53 5.09 0.03 -3.93
CA GLU A 53 5.23 0.56 -5.28
C GLU A 53 5.24 -0.53 -6.37
N VAL A 54 5.67 -1.75 -6.05
CA VAL A 54 5.62 -2.88 -7.00
C VAL A 54 4.18 -3.17 -7.39
N PHE A 55 3.27 -3.27 -6.41
CA PHE A 55 1.84 -3.52 -6.67
C PHE A 55 1.18 -2.39 -7.48
N VAL A 56 1.56 -1.14 -7.21
CA VAL A 56 1.07 0.02 -7.98
C VAL A 56 1.54 -0.05 -9.43
N LYS A 57 2.84 -0.28 -9.65
CA LYS A 57 3.45 -0.33 -10.99
C LYS A 57 2.93 -1.51 -11.81
N ALA A 58 2.76 -2.66 -11.16
CA ALA A 58 2.20 -3.86 -11.75
C ALA A 58 0.69 -3.75 -12.02
N LYS A 59 0.03 -2.68 -11.52
CA LYS A 59 -1.43 -2.50 -11.56
C LYS A 59 -2.14 -3.73 -11.00
N SER A 60 -1.59 -4.27 -9.92
CA SER A 60 -2.02 -5.52 -9.32
C SER A 60 -3.49 -5.49 -8.93
N GLU A 61 -4.10 -6.66 -9.03
CA GLU A 61 -5.44 -6.88 -8.52
C GLU A 61 -5.37 -7.10 -7.01
N VAL A 62 -5.84 -6.10 -6.28
CA VAL A 62 -5.78 -6.03 -4.82
C VAL A 62 -7.18 -5.76 -4.29
N SER A 63 -7.48 -6.28 -3.10
CA SER A 63 -8.77 -6.05 -2.45
C SER A 63 -8.94 -4.55 -2.17
N PRO A 64 -10.11 -3.99 -2.47
CA PRO A 64 -10.41 -2.60 -2.13
C PRO A 64 -10.38 -2.32 -0.61
N GLU A 65 -10.73 -3.32 0.21
CA GLU A 65 -10.69 -3.25 1.66
C GLU A 65 -9.24 -3.11 2.16
N ASP A 66 -8.31 -3.91 1.64
CA ASP A 66 -6.88 -3.80 1.99
C ASP A 66 -6.30 -2.45 1.56
N VAL A 67 -6.73 -1.93 0.39
CA VAL A 67 -6.34 -0.59 -0.06
C VAL A 67 -6.87 0.47 0.89
N ARG A 68 -8.14 0.37 1.33
CA ARG A 68 -8.72 1.29 2.32
C ARG A 68 -7.93 1.24 3.62
N GLU A 69 -7.66 0.06 4.15
CA GLU A 69 -6.89 -0.10 5.38
C GLU A 69 -5.51 0.55 5.29
N LEU A 70 -4.80 0.32 4.18
CA LEU A 70 -3.49 0.94 3.95
C LEU A 70 -3.58 2.47 3.86
N LEU A 71 -4.62 3.01 3.21
CA LEU A 71 -4.82 4.45 3.08
C LEU A 71 -5.16 5.11 4.42
N VAL A 72 -6.09 4.53 5.19
CA VAL A 72 -6.45 5.03 6.54
C VAL A 72 -5.22 5.00 7.44
N PHE A 73 -4.53 3.86 7.49
CA PHE A 73 -3.29 3.74 8.26
C PHE A 73 -2.22 4.73 7.80
N GLY A 74 -2.04 4.91 6.50
CA GLY A 74 -1.07 5.87 5.95
C GLY A 74 -1.38 7.31 6.33
N LEU A 75 -2.66 7.68 6.43
CA LEU A 75 -3.09 8.99 6.92
C LEU A 75 -2.81 9.16 8.41
N ASP A 76 -3.13 8.15 9.24
CA ASP A 76 -2.81 8.15 10.67
C ASP A 76 -1.31 8.32 10.88
N LEU A 77 -0.50 7.58 10.13
CA LEU A 77 0.96 7.65 10.16
C LEU A 77 1.47 9.02 9.71
N PHE A 78 0.85 9.62 8.70
CA PHE A 78 1.17 10.96 8.23
C PHE A 78 0.91 12.00 9.33
N HIS A 79 -0.22 11.90 10.02
CA HIS A 79 -0.58 12.77 11.13
C HIS A 79 0.33 12.58 12.35
N SER A 80 0.69 11.34 12.69
CA SER A 80 1.62 11.06 13.79
C SER A 80 3.06 11.51 13.51
N SER A 81 3.37 11.85 12.26
CA SER A 81 4.71 12.22 11.78
C SER A 81 4.90 13.71 11.55
N GLN A 82 4.13 14.60 12.18
CA GLN A 82 4.21 16.05 11.93
C GLN A 82 5.60 16.68 12.13
N ASN A 83 6.43 16.08 12.98
CA ASN A 83 7.83 16.51 13.18
C ASN A 83 8.85 15.74 12.33
N LYS A 84 8.40 14.87 11.42
CA LYS A 84 9.21 13.96 10.59
C LYS A 84 8.88 14.12 9.10
N LEU A 85 9.28 15.26 8.53
CA LEU A 85 8.93 15.66 7.15
C LEU A 85 9.23 14.58 6.10
N HIS A 86 10.38 13.90 6.20
CA HIS A 86 10.74 12.85 5.24
C HIS A 86 9.69 11.73 5.20
N VAL A 87 9.20 11.30 6.37
CA VAL A 87 8.16 10.27 6.48
C VAL A 87 6.85 10.76 5.87
N GLN A 88 6.46 12.01 6.16
CA GLN A 88 5.25 12.62 5.62
C GLN A 88 5.27 12.70 4.09
N VAL A 89 6.37 13.15 3.49
CA VAL A 89 6.52 13.25 2.03
C VAL A 89 6.35 11.88 1.38
N MET A 90 6.99 10.86 1.96
CA MET A 90 6.95 9.50 1.42
C MET A 90 5.57 8.86 1.54
N MET A 91 4.90 9.02 2.69
CA MET A 91 3.53 8.50 2.87
C MET A 91 2.54 9.21 1.95
N ARG A 92 2.63 10.54 1.83
CA ARG A 92 1.83 11.32 0.89
C ARG A 92 2.01 10.84 -0.55
N MET A 93 3.24 10.55 -0.97
CA MET A 93 3.52 10.06 -2.31
C MET A 93 2.79 8.73 -2.60
N ILE A 94 2.82 7.78 -1.66
CA ILE A 94 2.13 6.48 -1.82
C ILE A 94 0.63 6.66 -1.87
N ILE A 95 0.06 7.43 -0.92
CA ILE A 95 -1.38 7.68 -0.84
C ILE A 95 -1.87 8.24 -2.18
N LEU A 96 -1.19 9.25 -2.73
CA LEU A 96 -1.53 9.82 -4.03
C LEU A 96 -1.44 8.81 -5.17
N LYS A 97 -0.41 7.98 -5.20
CA LYS A 97 -0.25 6.95 -6.23
C LYS A 97 -1.41 5.94 -6.21
N PHE A 98 -1.85 5.49 -5.04
CA PHE A 98 -3.02 4.61 -4.92
C PHE A 98 -4.32 5.30 -5.31
N MET A 99 -4.50 6.55 -4.87
CA MET A 99 -5.70 7.31 -5.20
C MET A 99 -5.86 7.54 -6.71
N ILE A 100 -4.77 7.92 -7.38
CA ILE A 100 -4.75 8.13 -8.84
C ILE A 100 -4.95 6.81 -9.58
N LEU A 101 -4.26 5.74 -9.18
CA LEU A 101 -4.34 4.45 -9.87
C LEU A 101 -5.74 3.84 -9.80
N LYS A 102 -6.42 3.95 -8.65
CA LYS A 102 -7.71 3.30 -8.45
C LYS A 102 -8.91 4.18 -8.81
N GLY A 103 -8.71 5.45 -9.20
CA GLY A 103 -9.71 6.35 -9.84
C GLY A 103 -10.92 6.76 -8.98
N ASN A 104 -11.37 5.87 -8.08
CA ASN A 104 -12.53 5.98 -7.19
C ASN A 104 -12.13 5.78 -5.71
N ALA A 105 -10.83 5.85 -5.39
CA ALA A 105 -10.34 5.65 -4.01
C ALA A 105 -10.93 6.65 -2.99
N ILE A 106 -11.44 7.79 -3.46
CA ILE A 106 -12.13 8.81 -2.65
C ILE A 106 -13.35 8.22 -1.92
N GLN A 107 -14.05 7.24 -2.49
CA GLN A 107 -15.16 6.55 -1.82
C GLN A 107 -14.72 5.70 -0.63
N TYR A 108 -13.44 5.33 -0.55
CA TYR A 108 -12.91 4.52 0.55
C TYR A 108 -12.50 5.36 1.76
N VAL A 109 -12.36 6.68 1.61
CA VAL A 109 -11.94 7.59 2.69
C VAL A 109 -13.12 8.39 3.26
N LEU A 110 -14.27 8.44 2.56
CA LEU A 110 -15.43 9.29 2.90
C LEU A 110 -16.70 8.55 3.36
N VAL A 111 -16.60 7.27 3.75
CA VAL A 111 -17.68 6.53 4.45
C VAL A 111 -17.18 6.00 5.76
#